data_AF-T1B3D2-F1
#
_entry.id   AF-T1B3D2-F1
#
_cell.length_a   1.000
_cell.length_b   1.000
_cell.length_c   1.000
_cell.angle_alpha   90.00
_cell.angle_beta   90.00
_cell.angle_gamma   90.00
#
_symmetry.space_group_name_H-M   'P 1'
#
loop_
_entity.id
_entity.type
_entity.pdbx_description
1 polymer ?
#
loop_
_entity_poly.entity_id
_entity_poly.type
_entity_poly.pdbx_seq_one_letter_code
_entity_poly.pdbx_strand_id
1 'polypeptide(L)' 'PGSVPNLISPPSGCRFHPRCAYAMEICKTSRPPMTDEGNMHHVACFLYHGAPVTE' A
#
# COMPACT_ATOMS: atom_id res chain seq x y z
N PRO A 1 -15.59 -20.61 -3.86
CA PRO A 1 -15.71 -20.00 -5.21
C PRO A 1 -15.54 -18.48 -5.14
N GLY A 2 -14.41 -17.93 -5.62
CA GLY A 2 -14.10 -16.50 -5.55
C GLY A 2 -13.71 -15.96 -6.92
N SER A 3 -14.50 -15.03 -7.44
CA SER A 3 -14.36 -14.46 -8.79
C SER A 3 -13.21 -13.45 -8.85
N VAL A 4 -12.42 -13.51 -9.91
CA VAL A 4 -11.37 -12.53 -10.22
C VAL A 4 -11.99 -11.13 -10.40
N PRO A 5 -11.53 -10.09 -9.69
CA PRO A 5 -12.10 -8.76 -9.83
C PRO A 5 -11.69 -8.12 -11.17
N ASN A 6 -12.64 -7.41 -11.79
CA ASN A 6 -12.45 -6.68 -13.05
C ASN A 6 -11.23 -5.73 -13.00
N LEU A 7 -10.32 -5.86 -13.96
CA LEU A 7 -9.10 -5.04 -14.11
C LEU A 7 -9.37 -3.60 -14.60
N ILE A 8 -10.62 -3.27 -14.94
CA ILE A 8 -11.01 -2.05 -15.67
C ILE A 8 -11.01 -0.79 -14.79
N SER A 9 -11.18 -0.93 -13.47
CA SER A 9 -11.21 0.21 -12.55
C SER A 9 -10.24 -0.02 -11.39
N PRO A 10 -8.93 0.25 -11.58
CA PRO A 10 -8.00 0.20 -10.47
C PRO A 10 -8.46 1.20 -9.39
N PRO A 11 -8.45 0.81 -8.11
CA PRO A 11 -8.74 1.71 -7.01
C PRO A 11 -7.81 2.93 -7.04
N SER A 12 -8.35 4.10 -6.71
CA SER A 12 -7.56 5.32 -6.54
C SER A 12 -6.58 5.17 -5.37
N GLY A 13 -5.45 5.87 -5.43
CA GLY A 13 -4.41 5.76 -4.40
C GLY A 13 -3.69 4.41 -4.37
N CYS A 14 -3.56 3.81 -3.19
CA CYS A 14 -2.89 2.53 -2.94
C CYS A 14 -3.73 1.36 -3.45
N ARG A 15 -3.20 0.62 -4.43
CA ARG A 15 -3.92 -0.50 -5.07
C ARG A 15 -4.39 -1.59 -4.09
N PHE A 16 -3.73 -1.70 -2.94
CA PHE A 16 -4.02 -2.68 -1.90
C PHE A 16 -5.07 -2.20 -0.89
N HIS A 17 -5.47 -0.92 -0.89
CA HIS A 17 -6.40 -0.38 0.12
C HIS A 17 -7.73 -1.14 0.25
N PRO A 18 -8.36 -1.72 -0.80
CA PRO A 18 -9.62 -2.45 -0.64
C PRO A 18 -9.47 -3.79 0.08
N ARG A 19 -8.24 -4.30 0.20
CA ARG A 19 -7.92 -5.60 0.79
C ARG A 19 -6.94 -5.50 1.97
N CYS A 20 -6.49 -4.30 2.32
CA CYS A 20 -5.52 -4.08 3.38
C CYS A 20 -6.24 -3.88 4.72
N ALA A 21 -5.87 -4.66 5.74
CA ALA A 21 -6.43 -4.54 7.10
C ALA A 21 -6.02 -3.24 7.81
N TYR A 22 -4.92 -2.63 7.37
CA TYR A 22 -4.36 -1.39 7.90
C TYR A 22 -4.62 -0.19 6.98
N ALA A 23 -5.63 -0.28 6.10
CA ALA A 23 -5.95 0.80 5.17
C ALA A 23 -6.38 2.07 5.94
N MET A 24 -5.70 3.17 5.64
CA MET A 24 -6.04 4.51 6.13
C MET A 24 -6.74 5.31 5.03
N GLU A 25 -7.38 6.44 5.37
CA GLU A 25 -8.03 7.29 4.37
C GLU A 25 -7.05 7.81 3.29
N ILE A 26 -5.80 8.12 3.68
CA ILE A 26 -4.73 8.49 2.73
C ILE A 26 -4.43 7.38 1.70
N CYS A 27 -4.65 6.11 2.06
CA CYS A 27 -4.46 4.98 1.15
C CYS A 27 -5.50 4.95 0.01
N LYS A 28 -6.66 5.59 0.16
CA LYS A 28 -7.72 5.64 -0.88
C LYS A 28 -7.51 6.80 -1.85
N THR A 29 -6.81 7.85 -1.42
CA THR A 29 -6.67 9.11 -2.17
C THR A 29 -5.29 9.28 -2.77
N SER A 30 -4.25 8.77 -2.13
CA SER A 30 -2.85 8.96 -2.55
C SER A 30 -2.10 7.64 -2.70
N ARG A 31 -1.04 7.67 -3.50
CA ARG A 31 -0.12 6.53 -3.67
C ARG A 31 1.04 6.68 -2.68
N PRO A 32 1.37 5.61 -1.92
CA PRO A 32 2.50 5.67 -1.02
C PRO A 32 3.80 5.82 -1.83
N PRO A 33 4.75 6.64 -1.37
CA PRO A 33 6.07 6.68 -1.97
C PRO A 33 6.84 5.39 -1.69
N MET A 34 7.90 5.15 -2.47
CA MET A 34 8.79 4.02 -2.28
C MET A 34 9.78 4.34 -1.16
N THR A 35 9.75 3.56 -0.10
CA THR A 35 10.65 3.64 1.05
C THR A 35 11.64 2.48 0.99
N ASP A 36 12.89 2.75 1.30
CA ASP A 36 13.92 1.72 1.51
C ASP A 36 13.97 1.40 3.01
N GLU A 37 13.63 0.15 3.35
CA GLU A 37 13.63 -0.38 4.71
C GLU A 37 14.99 -1.01 5.08
N GLY A 38 16.01 -0.84 4.23
CA GLY A 38 17.31 -1.46 4.35
C GLY A 38 17.38 -2.81 3.65
N ASN A 39 18.59 -3.38 3.54
CA ASN A 39 18.83 -4.71 2.93
C ASN A 39 18.31 -4.87 1.49
N MET A 40 18.26 -3.79 0.70
CA MET A 40 17.64 -3.77 -0.64
C MET A 40 16.14 -4.11 -0.62
N HIS A 41 15.48 -3.89 0.52
CA HIS A 41 14.05 -4.09 0.68
C HIS A 41 13.32 -2.77 0.47
N HIS A 42 12.53 -2.69 -0.60
CA HIS A 42 11.73 -1.52 -0.89
C HIS A 42 10.25 -1.78 -0.62
N VAL A 43 9.62 -0.88 0.11
CA VAL A 43 8.21 -0.93 0.47
C VAL A 43 7.51 0.34 -0.01
N ALA A 44 6.36 0.19 -0.66
CA ALA A 44 5.48 1.31 -0.99
C ALA A 44 4.23 1.26 -0.10
N CYS A 45 4.35 1.71 1.15
CA CYS A 45 3.27 1.69 2.13
C CYS A 45 3.33 2.89 3.08
N PHE A 46 2.18 3.55 3.30
CA PHE A 46 2.08 4.69 4.19
C PHE A 46 2.36 4.36 5.66
N LEU A 47 2.24 3.09 6.07
CA LEU A 47 2.59 2.66 7.43
C LEU A 47 4.11 2.74 7.69
N TYR A 48 4.91 2.46 6.67
CA TYR A 48 6.37 2.44 6.75
C TYR A 48 6.98 3.79 6.40
N HIS A 49 6.27 4.62 5.62
CA HIS A 49 6.70 5.97 5.25
C HIS A 49 6.75 6.99 6.42
N GLY A 50 6.64 6.53 7.67
CA GLY A 50 6.68 7.36 8.88
C GLY A 50 7.15 6.65 10.15
N ALA A 51 7.66 5.42 10.07
CA ALA A 51 8.24 4.72 11.20
C ALA A 51 9.70 4.39 10.88
N PRO A 52 10.69 4.83 11.69
CA PRO A 52 12.00 4.21 11.64
C PRO A 52 11.80 2.75 12.04
N VAL A 53 11.85 1.85 11.08
CA VAL A 53 11.90 0.41 11.34
C VAL A 53 13.24 0.07 11.96
N THR A 54 13.31 0.19 13.28
CA THR A 54 14.32 -0.50 14.06
C THR A 54 13.88 -1.95 14.23
N GLU A 55 14.55 -2.80 13.44
CA GLU A 55 14.84 -4.25 13.61
C GLU A 55 13.69 -5.27 13.67
#